data_AF-A0A9P1FFF3-F1
#
_entry.id   AF-A0A9P1FFF3-F1
#
_cell.length_a   1.000
_cell.length_b   1.000
_cell.length_c   1.000
_cell.angle_alpha   90.00
_cell.angle_beta   90.00
_cell.angle_gamma   90.00
#
_symmetry.space_group_name_H-M   'P 1'
#
loop_
_entity.id
_entity.type
_entity.pdbx_description
1 polymer ?
#
loop_
_entity_poly.entity_id
_entity_poly.type
_entity_poly.pdbx_seq_one_letter_code
_entity_poly.pdbx_strand_id
1 'polypeptide(L)'
;MGSRAQHLQLDDGEHRPRALEVGAVFWRCKQLLQSLVAPLSLQGPTSSAPTEEAIRQVFQGLAREAVERRQQRLSMGIQVSGPRANREALYLAPQRVSWEQSIRSFLDRSTAYEGCDREQLQRLVALQHFLEVDVADLHLPAEQRCSEDQYFERAPLEDVCMQFLMDVTRGVYILEGSRYEFEEVLAKSGLNIEEESLLVEQLKEDFSHKVAADLRRRLVESSAGKLAENQAGYNVLVRGATSLLSQSGLANVERACDAQLVVSGGDQELIFELKRAEDEAESWDFILTCEKTNFNGFMSTEGGETRFFHCSSNSRIFRSAVVRMTVEEKYPPLSIEVLELRSETELLDEMDQPISWHRVEDRRLVTVVKEILGSMDVVRTLASLPVRLLQRCWTKAQQTFQSAPREGELPLYDRGGIELHSHT
;
A
#
# COMPACT_ATOMS: atom_id res chain seq x y z
N MET A 1 -17.61 50.92 -63.00
CA MET A 1 -16.52 51.93 -63.10
C MET A 1 -16.13 52.30 -61.67
N GLY A 2 -14.90 52.20 -61.19
CA GLY A 2 -13.64 51.80 -61.79
C GLY A 2 -12.78 51.02 -60.79
N SER A 3 -11.86 50.26 -61.37
CA SER A 3 -10.88 49.38 -60.75
C SER A 3 -9.73 50.18 -60.13
N ARG A 4 -9.23 49.74 -58.97
CA ARG A 4 -7.91 50.12 -58.46
C ARG A 4 -7.25 48.88 -57.85
N ALA A 5 -6.45 48.22 -58.69
CA ALA A 5 -5.42 47.29 -58.27
C ALA A 5 -4.30 48.08 -57.57
N GLN A 6 -3.94 47.66 -56.36
CA GLN A 6 -2.71 48.11 -55.70
C GLN A 6 -1.72 46.94 -55.68
N HIS A 7 -0.54 47.24 -56.22
CA HIS A 7 0.67 46.42 -56.20
C HIS A 7 1.01 45.97 -54.77
N LEU A 8 1.05 44.66 -54.54
CA LEU A 8 1.81 44.06 -53.45
C LEU A 8 3.28 44.00 -53.87
N GLN A 9 4.11 44.84 -53.26
CA GLN A 9 5.55 44.62 -53.19
C GLN A 9 5.79 43.56 -52.10
N LEU A 10 6.35 42.42 -52.50
CA LEU A 10 6.94 41.45 -51.60
C LEU A 10 8.28 42.03 -51.13
N ASP A 11 8.34 42.34 -49.85
CA ASP A 11 9.55 42.74 -49.15
C ASP A 11 10.24 41.45 -48.67
N ASP A 12 11.30 41.04 -49.36
CA ASP A 12 12.19 39.94 -48.96
C ASP A 12 13.07 40.42 -47.79
N GLY A 13 12.42 40.63 -46.64
CA GLY A 13 13.10 40.94 -45.39
C GLY A 13 13.82 39.69 -44.88
N GLU A 14 15.14 39.64 -45.03
CA GLU A 14 16.02 38.69 -44.36
C GLU A 14 15.75 38.69 -42.84
N HIS A 15 14.92 37.77 -42.37
CA HIS A 15 14.77 37.47 -40.95
C HIS A 15 16.02 36.74 -40.47
N ARG A 16 17.05 37.52 -40.12
CA ARG A 16 18.09 37.04 -39.21
C ARG A 16 17.42 36.73 -37.87
N PRO A 17 17.39 35.47 -37.40
CA PRO A 17 16.87 35.17 -36.09
C PRO A 17 17.73 35.90 -35.06
N ARG A 18 17.10 36.77 -34.27
CA ARG A 18 17.76 37.49 -33.17
C ARG A 18 18.30 36.45 -32.19
N ALA A 19 19.60 36.17 -32.27
CA ALA A 19 20.32 35.26 -31.38
C ALA A 19 20.15 35.59 -29.88
N LEU A 20 19.71 36.80 -29.56
CA LEU A 20 19.38 37.26 -28.21
C LEU A 20 18.10 36.63 -27.62
N GLU A 21 17.11 36.24 -28.42
CA GLU A 21 15.87 35.65 -27.91
C GLU A 21 16.05 34.17 -27.52
N VAL A 22 16.90 33.44 -28.24
CA VAL A 22 17.22 32.03 -27.93
C VAL A 22 17.96 31.91 -26.58
N GLY A 23 18.82 32.87 -26.25
CA GLY A 23 19.54 32.91 -24.98
C GLY A 23 18.62 33.12 -23.77
N ALA A 24 17.60 33.97 -23.90
CA ALA A 24 16.65 34.23 -22.82
C ALA A 24 15.76 33.01 -22.54
N VAL A 25 15.31 32.31 -23.57
CA VAL A 25 14.52 31.08 -23.43
C VAL A 25 15.37 29.95 -22.82
N PHE A 26 16.62 29.78 -23.28
CA PHE A 26 17.52 28.78 -22.72
C PHE A 26 17.83 29.04 -21.23
N TRP A 27 18.04 30.31 -20.85
CA TRP A 27 18.29 30.67 -19.46
C TRP A 27 17.06 30.44 -18.57
N ARG A 28 15.85 30.70 -19.08
CA ARG A 28 14.59 30.45 -18.37
C ARG A 28 14.31 28.95 -18.21
N CYS A 29 14.58 28.14 -19.24
CA CYS A 29 14.53 26.68 -19.14
C CYS A 29 15.58 26.13 -18.16
N LYS A 30 16.81 26.67 -18.18
CA LYS A 30 17.85 26.28 -17.22
C LYS A 30 17.47 26.65 -15.79
N GLN A 31 16.89 27.83 -15.56
CA GLN A 31 16.40 28.24 -14.25
C GLN A 31 15.23 27.37 -13.78
N LEU A 32 14.27 27.06 -14.66
CA LEU A 32 13.18 26.13 -14.34
C LEU A 32 13.74 24.77 -13.96
N LEU A 33 14.61 24.18 -14.79
CA LEU A 33 15.27 22.90 -14.49
C LEU A 33 16.09 22.96 -13.20
N GLN A 34 16.82 24.04 -12.94
CA GLN A 34 17.58 24.20 -11.70
C GLN A 34 16.67 24.38 -10.48
N SER A 35 15.55 25.10 -10.60
CA SER A 35 14.56 25.25 -9.52
C SER A 35 13.79 23.95 -9.25
N LEU A 36 13.69 23.08 -10.25
CA LEU A 36 13.08 21.76 -10.16
C LEU A 36 14.04 20.70 -9.59
N VAL A 37 15.35 20.84 -9.85
CA VAL A 37 16.41 19.94 -9.33
C VAL A 37 16.94 20.39 -7.96
N ALA A 38 16.86 21.68 -7.62
CA ALA A 38 17.34 22.21 -6.33
C ALA A 38 16.70 21.55 -5.08
N PRO A 39 15.40 21.17 -5.06
CA PRO A 39 14.81 20.42 -3.96
C PRO A 39 15.31 18.98 -3.85
N LEU A 40 15.84 18.41 -4.95
CA LEU A 40 16.35 17.04 -5.00
C LEU A 40 17.83 16.94 -4.58
N SER A 41 18.56 18.06 -4.52
CA SER A 41 20.02 18.09 -4.37
C SER A 41 20.51 18.73 -3.06
N LEU A 42 19.63 19.02 -2.09
CA LEU A 42 19.96 19.74 -0.85
C LEU A 42 19.61 18.99 0.45
N GLN A 43 19.33 17.70 0.40
CA GLN A 43 19.49 16.87 1.59
C GLN A 43 20.98 16.50 1.67
N GLY A 44 21.73 17.26 2.47
CA GLY A 44 23.01 16.76 2.98
C GLY A 44 22.76 15.40 3.66
N PRO A 45 23.77 14.53 3.79
CA PRO A 45 23.64 13.22 4.41
C PRO A 45 23.35 13.37 5.91
N THR A 46 22.13 13.80 6.26
CA THR A 46 21.56 13.54 7.56
C THR A 46 21.27 12.05 7.53
N SER A 47 22.19 11.28 8.12
CA SER A 47 22.05 9.86 8.42
C SER A 47 20.88 9.64 9.38
N SER A 48 19.66 10.00 8.99
CA SER A 48 18.48 9.43 9.64
C SER A 48 18.51 7.95 9.31
N ALA A 49 18.44 7.11 10.34
CA ALA A 49 18.37 5.67 10.17
C ALA A 49 17.29 5.33 9.11
N PRO A 50 17.50 4.32 8.25
CA PRO A 50 16.55 3.92 7.22
C PRO A 50 15.10 3.76 7.73
N THR A 51 14.95 3.38 9.00
CA THR A 51 13.69 3.27 9.74
C THR A 51 12.95 4.60 9.88
N GLU A 52 13.62 5.68 10.29
CA GLU A 52 12.99 7.00 10.43
C GLU A 52 12.52 7.57 9.10
N GLU A 53 13.26 7.31 8.01
CA GLU A 53 12.84 7.72 6.68
C GLU A 53 11.61 6.92 6.22
N ALA A 54 11.57 5.61 6.47
CA ALA A 54 10.41 4.77 6.15
C ALA A 54 9.15 5.23 6.91
N ILE A 55 9.25 5.46 8.23
CA ILE A 55 8.15 6.01 9.05
C ILE A 55 7.67 7.34 8.46
N ARG A 56 8.60 8.27 8.21
CA ARG A 56 8.27 9.58 7.66
C ARG A 56 7.56 9.48 6.32
N GLN A 57 8.04 8.63 5.41
CA GLN A 57 7.45 8.47 4.08
C GLN A 57 6.04 7.89 4.14
N VAL A 58 5.81 6.87 4.96
CA VAL A 58 4.47 6.29 5.15
C VAL A 58 3.50 7.34 5.70
N PHE A 59 3.84 8.02 6.80
CA PHE A 59 2.92 8.99 7.42
C PHE A 59 2.72 10.26 6.56
N GLN A 60 3.73 10.71 5.81
CA GLN A 60 3.56 11.79 4.84
C GLN A 60 2.68 11.36 3.66
N GLY A 61 2.81 10.12 3.19
CA GLY A 61 1.98 9.53 2.15
C GLY A 61 0.51 9.49 2.57
N LEU A 62 0.23 8.94 3.76
CA LEU A 62 -1.12 8.86 4.33
C LEU A 62 -1.75 10.25 4.54
N ALA A 63 -0.98 11.21 5.05
CA ALA A 63 -1.45 12.59 5.22
C ALA A 63 -1.78 13.24 3.86
N ARG A 64 -0.93 13.05 2.85
CA ARG A 64 -1.18 13.56 1.49
C ARG A 64 -2.43 12.94 0.88
N GLU A 65 -2.56 11.62 0.96
CA GLU A 65 -3.74 10.88 0.48
C GLU A 65 -5.02 11.37 1.15
N ALA A 66 -4.99 11.63 2.46
CA ALA A 66 -6.13 12.19 3.20
C ALA A 66 -6.51 13.60 2.71
N VAL A 67 -5.53 14.47 2.43
CA VAL A 67 -5.79 15.80 1.84
C VAL A 67 -6.42 15.66 0.45
N GLU A 68 -5.84 14.84 -0.42
CA GLU A 68 -6.29 14.65 -1.80
C GLU A 68 -7.73 14.10 -1.84
N ARG A 69 -8.01 13.04 -1.06
CA ARG A 69 -9.36 12.46 -0.95
C ARG A 69 -10.39 13.47 -0.42
N ARG A 70 -10.03 14.23 0.61
CA ARG A 70 -10.92 15.27 1.17
C ARG A 70 -11.22 16.36 0.15
N GLN A 71 -10.22 16.82 -0.60
CA GLN A 71 -10.41 17.82 -1.66
C GLN A 71 -11.28 17.29 -2.79
N GLN A 72 -11.01 16.09 -3.29
CA GLN A 72 -11.82 15.43 -4.32
C GLN A 72 -13.28 15.26 -3.86
N ARG A 73 -13.49 14.87 -2.61
CA ARG A 73 -14.82 14.75 -2.04
C ARG A 73 -15.58 16.07 -1.99
N LEU A 74 -14.92 17.13 -1.52
CA LEU A 74 -15.51 18.46 -1.46
C LEU A 74 -15.83 19.01 -2.84
N SER A 75 -14.99 18.76 -3.86
CA SER A 75 -15.25 19.20 -5.23
C SER A 75 -16.41 18.45 -5.89
N MET A 76 -16.63 17.18 -5.51
CA MET A 76 -17.73 16.37 -6.01
C MET A 76 -19.03 16.50 -5.18
N GLY A 77 -19.00 17.18 -4.04
CA GLY A 77 -20.16 17.28 -3.14
C GLY A 77 -20.58 15.94 -2.51
N ILE A 78 -19.67 14.98 -2.41
CA ILE A 78 -19.96 13.64 -1.90
C ILE A 78 -19.93 13.65 -0.36
N GLN A 79 -20.98 13.11 0.27
CA GLN A 79 -20.95 12.78 1.70
C GLN A 79 -20.28 11.42 1.88
N VAL A 80 -19.43 11.30 2.91
CA VAL A 80 -18.79 10.04 3.28
C VAL A 80 -19.32 9.56 4.62
N SER A 81 -19.16 8.27 4.87
CA SER A 81 -19.43 7.64 6.17
C SER A 81 -18.63 8.32 7.29
N GLY A 82 -19.14 8.24 8.52
CA GLY A 82 -18.46 8.72 9.72
C GLY A 82 -17.05 8.13 9.85
N PRO A 83 -16.87 6.79 9.77
CA PRO A 83 -15.56 6.18 9.90
C PRO A 83 -14.52 6.65 8.87
N ARG A 84 -14.94 6.83 7.62
CA ARG A 84 -14.05 7.37 6.58
C ARG A 84 -13.64 8.81 6.88
N ALA A 85 -14.55 9.64 7.40
CA ALA A 85 -14.23 11.00 7.83
C ALA A 85 -13.27 11.02 9.04
N ASN A 86 -13.48 10.12 10.01
CA ASN A 86 -12.61 9.96 11.18
C ASN A 86 -11.20 9.54 10.76
N ARG A 87 -11.09 8.58 9.84
CA ARG A 87 -9.81 8.14 9.26
C ARG A 87 -9.09 9.27 8.51
N GLU A 88 -9.80 10.08 7.73
CA GLU A 88 -9.21 11.29 7.12
C GLU A 88 -8.71 12.27 8.20
N ALA A 89 -9.50 12.49 9.26
CA ALA A 89 -9.13 13.37 10.34
C ALA A 89 -7.89 12.89 11.10
N LEU A 90 -7.74 11.59 11.35
CA LEU A 90 -6.59 10.96 12.00
C LEU A 90 -5.25 11.42 11.39
N TYR A 91 -5.16 11.41 10.06
CA TYR A 91 -3.92 11.75 9.35
C TYR A 91 -3.67 13.24 9.18
N LEU A 92 -4.70 14.06 9.36
CA LEU A 92 -4.60 15.52 9.31
C LEU A 92 -4.36 16.14 10.69
N ALA A 93 -4.56 15.37 11.76
CA ALA A 93 -4.51 15.87 13.12
C ALA A 93 -3.07 15.81 13.72
N PRO A 94 -2.73 16.68 14.69
CA PRO A 94 -1.43 16.67 15.36
C PRO A 94 -1.11 15.37 16.10
N GLN A 95 -2.12 14.59 16.48
CA GLN A 95 -1.97 13.29 17.17
C GLN A 95 -1.20 12.26 16.32
N ARG A 96 -0.94 12.51 15.04
CA ARG A 96 -0.05 11.69 14.21
C ARG A 96 1.30 11.37 14.87
N VAL A 97 1.83 12.30 15.69
CA VAL A 97 3.11 12.12 16.39
C VAL A 97 3.08 10.93 17.37
N SER A 98 1.97 10.66 18.04
CA SER A 98 1.89 9.51 18.96
C SER A 98 1.89 8.19 18.20
N TRP A 99 1.28 8.14 17.01
CA TRP A 99 1.32 6.97 16.14
C TRP A 99 2.72 6.73 15.58
N GLU A 100 3.41 7.78 15.12
CA GLU A 100 4.82 7.66 14.72
C GLU A 100 5.69 7.11 15.87
N GLN A 101 5.44 7.55 17.10
CA GLN A 101 6.17 7.05 18.27
C GLN A 101 5.85 5.58 18.59
N SER A 102 4.59 5.15 18.43
CA SER A 102 4.19 3.75 18.58
C SER A 102 4.98 2.86 17.61
N ILE A 103 5.04 3.26 16.34
CA ILE A 103 5.81 2.55 15.31
C ILE A 103 7.30 2.50 15.61
N ARG A 104 7.89 3.58 16.15
CA ARG A 104 9.29 3.55 16.61
C ARG A 104 9.49 2.48 17.67
N SER A 105 8.62 2.44 18.68
CA SER A 105 8.69 1.44 19.74
C SER A 105 8.44 0.01 19.23
N PHE A 106 7.63 -0.18 18.18
CA PHE A 106 7.54 -1.46 17.48
C PHE A 106 8.86 -1.84 16.82
N LEU A 107 9.44 -0.97 15.98
CA LEU A 107 10.72 -1.24 15.30
C LEU A 107 11.90 -1.39 16.27
N ASP A 108 11.87 -0.78 17.45
CA ASP A 108 12.92 -0.96 18.45
C ASP A 108 12.93 -2.39 19.05
N ARG A 109 11.81 -3.11 18.97
CA ARG A 109 11.61 -4.42 19.61
C ARG A 109 11.48 -5.57 18.61
N SER A 110 10.94 -5.30 17.43
CA SER A 110 10.62 -6.31 16.44
C SER A 110 11.87 -6.78 15.69
N THR A 111 11.92 -8.05 15.33
CA THR A 111 12.95 -8.59 14.41
C THR A 111 12.46 -8.64 12.97
N ALA A 112 11.19 -8.32 12.71
CA ALA A 112 10.52 -8.45 11.41
C ALA A 112 11.16 -7.62 10.30
N TYR A 113 11.91 -6.56 10.64
CA TYR A 113 12.56 -5.69 9.66
C TYR A 113 14.02 -6.05 9.37
N GLU A 114 14.60 -7.04 10.05
CA GLU A 114 15.98 -7.46 9.80
C GLU A 114 16.12 -7.97 8.35
N GLY A 115 16.99 -7.33 7.56
CA GLY A 115 17.18 -7.68 6.15
C GLY A 115 16.11 -7.14 5.20
N CYS A 116 15.12 -6.40 5.68
CA CYS A 116 14.16 -5.72 4.80
C CYS A 116 14.88 -4.65 3.96
N ASP A 117 14.55 -4.60 2.67
CA ASP A 117 14.85 -3.42 1.87
C ASP A 117 13.96 -2.24 2.29
N ARG A 118 14.23 -1.06 1.72
CA ARG A 118 13.49 0.16 2.05
C ARG A 118 12.00 0.05 1.73
N GLU A 119 11.61 -0.63 0.65
CA GLU A 119 10.21 -0.76 0.26
C GLU A 119 9.48 -1.73 1.18
N GLN A 120 10.08 -2.88 1.48
CA GLN A 120 9.58 -3.86 2.44
C GLN A 120 9.39 -3.22 3.83
N LEU A 121 10.35 -2.42 4.29
CA LEU A 121 10.24 -1.70 5.55
C LEU A 121 9.07 -0.70 5.57
N GLN A 122 8.81 -0.01 4.47
CA GLN A 122 7.65 0.89 4.36
C GLN A 122 6.33 0.13 4.43
N ARG A 123 6.24 -1.02 3.73
CA ARG A 123 5.06 -1.88 3.75
C ARG A 123 4.84 -2.44 5.17
N LEU A 124 5.89 -2.87 5.85
CA LEU A 124 5.83 -3.36 7.23
C LEU A 124 5.32 -2.28 8.18
N VAL A 125 5.90 -1.06 8.11
CA VAL A 125 5.46 0.09 8.90
C VAL A 125 4.00 0.45 8.63
N ALA A 126 3.59 0.45 7.36
CA ALA A 126 2.21 0.74 6.97
C ALA A 126 1.24 -0.31 7.54
N LEU A 127 1.56 -1.60 7.41
CA LEU A 127 0.72 -2.68 7.92
C LEU A 127 0.60 -2.60 9.44
N GLN A 128 1.72 -2.47 10.16
CA GLN A 128 1.71 -2.31 11.62
C GLN A 128 0.80 -1.15 12.03
N HIS A 129 0.94 0.01 11.36
CA HIS A 129 0.12 1.17 11.66
C HIS A 129 -1.38 0.92 11.43
N PHE A 130 -1.77 0.28 10.31
CA PHE A 130 -3.18 0.01 10.04
C PHE A 130 -3.79 -0.93 11.08
N LEU A 131 -3.03 -1.95 11.49
CA LEU A 131 -3.47 -2.90 12.51
C LEU A 131 -3.59 -2.25 13.90
N GLU A 132 -2.67 -1.37 14.28
CA GLU A 132 -2.77 -0.62 15.54
C GLU A 132 -3.99 0.31 15.57
N VAL A 133 -4.33 0.93 14.43
CA VAL A 133 -5.55 1.74 14.30
C VAL A 133 -6.79 0.89 14.47
N ASP A 134 -6.86 -0.27 13.82
CA ASP A 134 -8.00 -1.18 13.94
C ASP A 134 -8.17 -1.70 15.38
N VAL A 135 -7.08 -2.05 16.07
CA VAL A 135 -7.13 -2.46 17.49
C VAL A 135 -7.58 -1.31 18.40
N ALA A 136 -7.12 -0.08 18.14
CA ALA A 136 -7.57 1.08 18.89
C ALA A 136 -9.08 1.33 18.69
N ASP A 137 -9.59 1.15 17.47
CA ASP A 137 -11.02 1.31 17.14
C ASP A 137 -11.94 0.36 17.92
N LEU A 138 -11.47 -0.83 18.28
CA LEU A 138 -12.25 -1.80 19.06
C LEU A 138 -12.69 -1.26 20.42
N HIS A 139 -11.96 -0.28 20.95
CA HIS A 139 -12.20 0.37 22.24
C HIS A 139 -13.03 1.66 22.12
N LEU A 140 -13.29 2.10 20.89
CA LEU A 140 -14.02 3.33 20.61
C LEU A 140 -15.52 3.06 20.40
N PRO A 141 -16.39 4.03 20.74
CA PRO A 141 -17.79 4.00 20.32
C PRO A 141 -17.88 4.10 18.79
N ALA A 142 -18.95 3.55 18.21
CA ALA A 142 -19.09 3.39 16.76
C ALA A 142 -18.92 4.70 15.97
N GLU A 143 -19.34 5.83 16.53
CA GLU A 143 -19.28 7.15 15.90
C GLU A 143 -17.85 7.71 15.80
N GLN A 144 -16.92 7.19 16.61
CA GLN A 144 -15.52 7.64 16.69
C GLN A 144 -14.54 6.72 15.98
N ARG A 145 -14.99 5.52 15.55
CA ARG A 145 -14.13 4.54 14.87
C ARG A 145 -13.66 5.05 13.52
N CYS A 146 -12.50 4.58 13.08
CA CYS A 146 -11.95 4.75 11.73
C CYS A 146 -12.28 3.58 10.79
N SER A 147 -12.66 2.41 11.33
CA SER A 147 -13.13 1.22 10.61
C SER A 147 -14.64 1.24 10.40
N GLU A 148 -15.06 0.69 9.26
CA GLU A 148 -16.48 0.47 8.92
C GLU A 148 -16.99 -0.89 9.40
N ASP A 149 -16.13 -1.68 10.05
CA ASP A 149 -16.48 -2.99 10.58
C ASP A 149 -17.64 -2.89 11.58
N GLN A 150 -18.62 -3.76 11.38
CA GLN A 150 -19.77 -3.92 12.25
C GLN A 150 -19.64 -5.22 13.02
N TYR A 151 -20.16 -5.22 14.24
CA TYR A 151 -20.13 -6.39 15.12
C TYR A 151 -21.55 -6.78 15.50
N PHE A 152 -21.80 -8.08 15.60
CA PHE A 152 -23.08 -8.57 16.08
C PHE A 152 -23.31 -8.13 17.53
N GLU A 153 -24.50 -7.59 17.80
CA GLU A 153 -24.93 -7.18 19.14
C GLU A 153 -25.76 -8.26 19.85
N ARG A 154 -26.08 -9.37 19.17
CA ARG A 154 -26.98 -10.41 19.67
C ARG A 154 -26.25 -11.73 19.88
N ALA A 155 -26.50 -12.35 21.03
CA ALA A 155 -26.12 -13.73 21.30
C ALA A 155 -26.72 -14.69 20.24
N PRO A 156 -26.02 -15.80 19.92
CA PRO A 156 -24.77 -16.24 20.51
C PRO A 156 -23.53 -15.61 19.88
N LEU A 157 -23.64 -14.86 18.78
CA LEU A 157 -22.51 -14.34 18.00
C LEU A 157 -22.10 -12.91 18.38
N GLU A 158 -22.46 -12.45 19.58
CA GLU A 158 -21.98 -11.17 20.08
C GLU A 158 -20.46 -11.03 19.87
N ASP A 159 -20.04 -9.84 19.42
CA ASP A 159 -18.63 -9.50 19.21
C ASP A 159 -17.94 -10.14 18.01
N VAL A 160 -18.66 -10.92 17.19
CA VAL A 160 -18.14 -11.39 15.91
C VAL A 160 -18.29 -10.30 14.85
N CYS A 161 -17.21 -10.04 14.11
CA CYS A 161 -17.22 -9.14 12.96
C CYS A 161 -18.20 -9.64 11.88
N MET A 162 -19.08 -8.77 11.38
CA MET A 162 -20.04 -9.09 10.33
C MET A 162 -19.32 -9.52 9.04
N GLN A 163 -18.21 -8.84 8.71
CA GLN A 163 -17.41 -9.13 7.52
C GLN A 163 -16.83 -10.55 7.58
N PHE A 164 -16.39 -11.00 8.75
CA PHE A 164 -15.95 -12.38 8.97
C PHE A 164 -17.03 -13.41 8.59
N LEU A 165 -18.27 -13.23 9.06
CA LEU A 165 -19.35 -14.18 8.72
C LEU A 165 -19.70 -14.16 7.24
N MET A 166 -19.59 -13.01 6.57
CA MET A 166 -19.81 -12.92 5.13
C MET A 166 -18.69 -13.59 4.31
N ASP A 167 -17.46 -13.56 4.82
CA ASP A 167 -16.28 -14.04 4.10
C ASP A 167 -15.93 -15.49 4.39
N VAL A 168 -16.42 -16.05 5.50
CA VAL A 168 -16.00 -17.39 5.95
C VAL A 168 -16.29 -18.48 4.92
N THR A 169 -17.31 -18.30 4.08
CA THR A 169 -17.66 -19.24 3.00
C THR A 169 -16.83 -19.08 1.73
N ARG A 170 -15.97 -18.06 1.66
CA ARG A 170 -15.15 -17.69 0.49
C ARG A 170 -13.67 -18.05 0.63
N GLY A 171 -13.27 -18.54 1.80
CA GLY A 171 -11.87 -18.84 2.11
C GLY A 171 -11.72 -20.14 2.86
N VAL A 172 -10.46 -20.52 3.05
CA VAL A 172 -10.02 -21.65 3.85
C VAL A 172 -9.63 -21.13 5.23
N TYR A 173 -10.19 -21.73 6.28
CA TYR A 173 -9.90 -21.36 7.66
C TYR A 173 -9.23 -22.52 8.37
N ILE A 174 -8.04 -22.29 8.93
CA ILE A 174 -7.27 -23.27 9.71
C ILE A 174 -7.20 -22.78 11.14
N LEU A 175 -8.05 -23.31 12.02
CA LEU A 175 -8.08 -22.94 13.43
C LEU A 175 -7.37 -24.04 14.23
N GLU A 176 -6.20 -23.74 14.81
CA GLU A 176 -5.25 -24.68 15.43
C GLU A 176 -5.32 -26.10 14.84
N GLY A 177 -4.97 -26.21 13.55
CA GLY A 177 -4.92 -27.48 12.81
C GLY A 177 -6.26 -28.02 12.31
N SER A 178 -7.40 -27.44 12.68
CA SER A 178 -8.72 -27.80 12.11
C SER A 178 -9.03 -26.97 10.88
N ARG A 179 -9.13 -27.63 9.73
CA ARG A 179 -9.44 -27.00 8.44
C ARG A 179 -10.95 -26.91 8.21
N TYR A 180 -11.41 -25.73 7.79
CA TYR A 180 -12.77 -25.42 7.40
C TYR A 180 -12.77 -24.83 6.00
N GLU A 181 -13.56 -25.43 5.12
CA GLU A 181 -13.68 -25.04 3.72
C GLU A 181 -15.12 -25.30 3.28
N PHE A 182 -15.83 -24.24 2.89
CA PHE A 182 -17.26 -24.34 2.58
C PHE A 182 -17.52 -25.18 1.32
N GLU A 183 -16.63 -25.10 0.33
CA GLU A 183 -16.73 -25.89 -0.90
C GLU A 183 -16.77 -27.39 -0.60
N GLU A 184 -15.95 -27.88 0.33
CA GLU A 184 -16.02 -29.27 0.77
C GLU A 184 -17.36 -29.64 1.41
N VAL A 185 -17.93 -28.72 2.20
CA VAL A 185 -19.21 -28.94 2.89
C VAL A 185 -20.35 -28.98 1.89
N LEU A 186 -20.34 -28.08 0.90
CA LEU A 186 -21.29 -28.04 -0.19
C LEU A 186 -21.19 -29.29 -1.09
N ALA A 187 -19.97 -29.73 -1.42
CA ALA A 187 -19.77 -30.95 -2.19
C ALA A 187 -20.31 -32.20 -1.45
N LYS A 188 -20.13 -32.25 -0.12
CA LYS A 188 -20.62 -33.37 0.72
C LYS A 188 -22.13 -33.37 0.91
N SER A 189 -22.79 -32.20 0.86
CA SER A 189 -24.24 -32.11 0.98
C SER A 189 -24.96 -32.56 -0.30
N GLY A 190 -24.27 -32.51 -1.45
CA GLY A 190 -24.84 -32.87 -2.75
C GLY A 190 -25.89 -31.87 -3.24
N LEU A 191 -25.97 -30.69 -2.62
CA LEU A 191 -26.92 -29.65 -3.01
C LEU A 191 -26.50 -29.00 -4.33
N ASN A 192 -27.48 -28.69 -5.17
CA ASN A 192 -27.25 -27.91 -6.38
C ASN A 192 -27.52 -26.42 -6.09
N ILE A 193 -26.51 -25.56 -6.30
CA ILE A 193 -26.58 -24.12 -6.01
C ILE A 193 -27.77 -23.45 -6.72
N GLU A 194 -28.05 -23.83 -7.97
CA GLU A 194 -29.09 -23.19 -8.79
C GLU A 194 -30.50 -23.61 -8.37
N GLU A 195 -30.67 -24.87 -7.97
CA GLU A 195 -31.98 -25.45 -7.68
C GLU A 195 -32.40 -25.25 -6.22
N GLU A 196 -31.43 -25.19 -5.29
CA GLU A 196 -31.67 -25.27 -3.85
C GLU A 196 -31.15 -24.05 -3.09
N SER A 197 -31.28 -22.85 -3.69
CA SER A 197 -30.73 -21.60 -3.14
C SER A 197 -31.04 -21.36 -1.65
N LEU A 198 -32.26 -21.64 -1.17
CA LEU A 198 -32.61 -21.47 0.24
C LEU A 198 -31.85 -22.43 1.17
N LEU A 199 -31.66 -23.69 0.76
CA LEU A 199 -30.92 -24.67 1.54
C LEU A 199 -29.43 -24.34 1.55
N VAL A 200 -28.90 -23.80 0.44
CA VAL A 200 -27.52 -23.34 0.35
C VAL A 200 -27.28 -22.13 1.26
N GLU A 201 -28.19 -21.17 1.31
CA GLU A 201 -28.07 -20.03 2.24
C GLU A 201 -28.15 -20.48 3.72
N GLN A 202 -29.03 -21.42 4.04
CA GLN A 202 -29.07 -22.02 5.38
C GLN A 202 -27.75 -22.76 5.70
N LEU A 203 -27.19 -23.51 4.76
CA LEU A 203 -25.92 -24.21 4.93
C LEU A 203 -24.75 -23.24 5.12
N LYS A 204 -24.75 -22.10 4.41
CA LYS A 204 -23.77 -21.02 4.61
C LYS A 204 -23.88 -20.44 6.01
N GLU A 205 -25.09 -20.17 6.48
CA GLU A 205 -25.33 -19.64 7.82
C GLU A 205 -24.84 -20.63 8.89
N ASP A 206 -25.20 -21.91 8.79
CA ASP A 206 -24.78 -22.97 9.71
C ASP A 206 -23.26 -23.14 9.71
N PHE A 207 -22.63 -23.12 8.53
CA PHE A 207 -21.17 -23.17 8.40
C PHE A 207 -20.51 -21.97 9.08
N SER A 208 -21.02 -20.76 8.84
CA SER A 208 -20.48 -19.53 9.40
C SER A 208 -20.56 -19.51 10.92
N HIS A 209 -21.71 -19.92 11.48
CA HIS A 209 -21.90 -20.07 12.93
C HIS A 209 -20.95 -21.10 13.52
N LYS A 210 -20.76 -22.25 12.84
CA LYS A 210 -19.85 -23.30 13.30
C LYS A 210 -18.40 -22.82 13.41
N VAL A 211 -17.89 -22.14 12.37
CA VAL A 211 -16.51 -21.62 12.38
C VAL A 211 -16.35 -20.52 13.42
N ALA A 212 -17.30 -19.59 13.52
CA ALA A 212 -17.29 -18.52 14.53
C ALA A 212 -17.32 -19.08 15.96
N ALA A 213 -18.15 -20.10 16.22
CA ALA A 213 -18.24 -20.74 17.53
C ALA A 213 -16.95 -21.49 17.89
N ASP A 214 -16.33 -22.18 16.93
CA ASP A 214 -15.04 -22.85 17.17
C ASP A 214 -13.92 -21.86 17.44
N LEU A 215 -13.81 -20.78 16.64
CA LEU A 215 -12.87 -19.68 16.87
C LEU A 215 -13.02 -19.12 18.27
N ARG A 216 -14.24 -18.75 18.67
CA ARG A 216 -14.52 -18.22 20.01
C ARG A 216 -14.14 -19.19 21.10
N ARG A 217 -14.51 -20.47 20.96
CA ARG A 217 -14.16 -21.51 21.94
C ARG A 217 -12.65 -21.59 22.16
N ARG A 218 -11.87 -21.63 21.07
CA ARG A 218 -10.40 -21.70 21.14
C ARG A 218 -9.81 -20.48 21.84
N LEU A 219 -10.29 -19.29 21.50
CA LEU A 219 -9.88 -18.06 22.16
C LEU A 219 -10.21 -18.10 23.66
N VAL A 220 -11.43 -18.50 24.06
CA VAL A 220 -11.86 -18.60 25.49
C VAL A 220 -11.00 -19.58 26.28
N GLU A 221 -10.78 -20.77 25.73
CA GLU A 221 -10.13 -21.86 26.46
C GLU A 221 -8.61 -21.62 26.67
N SER A 222 -8.03 -20.66 25.94
CA SER A 222 -6.63 -20.27 26.06
C SER A 222 -6.33 -19.44 27.30
N SER A 223 -5.06 -19.37 27.67
CA SER A 223 -4.53 -18.45 28.70
C SER A 223 -4.85 -16.99 28.37
N ALA A 224 -4.68 -16.60 27.11
CA ALA A 224 -5.04 -15.28 26.61
C ALA A 224 -6.53 -14.96 26.85
N GLY A 225 -7.43 -15.92 26.54
CA GLY A 225 -8.87 -15.76 26.76
C GLY A 225 -9.23 -15.59 28.23
N LYS A 226 -8.63 -16.39 29.11
CA LYS A 226 -8.82 -16.28 30.56
C LYS A 226 -8.32 -14.94 31.11
N LEU A 227 -7.19 -14.45 30.60
CA LEU A 227 -6.67 -13.14 30.96
C LEU A 227 -7.61 -12.02 30.49
N ALA A 228 -8.09 -12.10 29.25
CA ALA A 228 -9.01 -11.13 28.67
C ALA A 228 -10.38 -11.12 29.38
N GLU A 229 -10.90 -12.26 29.81
CA GLU A 229 -12.14 -12.39 30.58
C GLU A 229 -12.05 -11.61 31.89
N ASN A 230 -10.93 -11.74 32.62
CA ASN A 230 -10.70 -11.03 33.88
C ASN A 230 -10.67 -9.49 33.72
N GLN A 231 -10.42 -8.99 32.51
CA GLN A 231 -10.28 -7.56 32.22
C GLN A 231 -11.49 -6.96 31.48
N ALA A 232 -12.57 -7.72 31.32
CA ALA A 232 -13.68 -7.36 30.41
C ALA A 232 -13.22 -7.09 28.95
N GLY A 233 -12.07 -7.63 28.56
CA GLY A 233 -11.46 -7.48 27.24
C GLY A 233 -11.76 -8.64 26.28
N TYR A 234 -12.45 -9.69 26.73
CA TYR A 234 -12.75 -10.87 25.90
C TYR A 234 -13.46 -10.52 24.58
N ASN A 235 -14.46 -9.64 24.65
CA ASN A 235 -15.19 -9.17 23.48
C ASN A 235 -14.25 -8.47 22.50
N VAL A 236 -13.30 -7.68 23.00
CA VAL A 236 -12.29 -7.00 22.18
C VAL A 236 -11.39 -8.03 21.49
N LEU A 237 -10.97 -9.09 22.19
CA LEU A 237 -10.16 -10.18 21.61
C LEU A 237 -10.90 -10.86 20.45
N VAL A 238 -12.18 -11.21 20.63
CA VAL A 238 -12.98 -11.85 19.57
C VAL A 238 -13.19 -10.89 18.39
N ARG A 239 -13.47 -9.61 18.65
CA ARG A 239 -13.61 -8.59 17.60
C ARG A 239 -12.33 -8.43 16.81
N GLY A 240 -11.19 -8.34 17.49
CA GLY A 240 -9.87 -8.23 16.85
C GLY A 240 -9.55 -9.46 16.00
N ALA A 241 -9.73 -10.66 16.57
CA ALA A 241 -9.47 -11.92 15.88
C ALA A 241 -10.36 -12.09 14.63
N THR A 242 -11.66 -11.83 14.75
CA THR A 242 -12.59 -11.95 13.62
C THR A 242 -12.39 -10.86 12.57
N SER A 243 -11.99 -9.63 12.96
CA SER A 243 -11.66 -8.57 12.00
C SER A 243 -10.39 -8.93 11.22
N LEU A 244 -9.35 -9.45 11.88
CA LEU A 244 -8.15 -9.95 11.22
C LEU A 244 -8.45 -11.11 10.26
N LEU A 245 -9.23 -12.12 10.69
CA LEU A 245 -9.58 -13.30 9.89
C LEU A 245 -10.68 -13.03 8.84
N SER A 246 -10.80 -11.79 8.36
CA SER A 246 -11.79 -11.38 7.37
C SER A 246 -11.13 -10.61 6.22
N GLN A 247 -11.92 -10.20 5.22
CA GLN A 247 -11.42 -9.28 4.18
C GLN A 247 -10.89 -7.96 4.75
N SER A 248 -11.32 -7.51 5.94
CA SER A 248 -10.77 -6.29 6.56
C SER A 248 -9.28 -6.45 6.90
N GLY A 249 -8.88 -7.58 7.48
CA GLY A 249 -7.47 -7.90 7.72
C GLY A 249 -6.65 -8.01 6.43
N LEU A 250 -7.17 -8.71 5.41
CA LEU A 250 -6.51 -8.78 4.11
C LEU A 250 -6.42 -7.43 3.40
N ALA A 251 -7.43 -6.57 3.53
CA ALA A 251 -7.42 -5.23 2.96
C ALA A 251 -6.29 -4.38 3.54
N ASN A 252 -5.96 -4.55 4.83
CA ASN A 252 -4.78 -3.90 5.41
C ASN A 252 -3.48 -4.42 4.81
N VAL A 253 -3.36 -5.74 4.60
CA VAL A 253 -2.20 -6.35 3.93
C VAL A 253 -2.05 -5.82 2.50
N GLU A 254 -3.13 -5.83 1.72
CA GLU A 254 -3.13 -5.31 0.35
C GLU A 254 -2.82 -3.81 0.30
N ARG A 255 -3.41 -3.02 1.21
CA ARG A 255 -3.17 -1.57 1.32
C ARG A 255 -1.72 -1.27 1.67
N ALA A 256 -1.10 -2.06 2.54
CA ALA A 256 0.29 -1.89 2.93
C ALA A 256 1.26 -2.19 1.79
N CYS A 257 0.88 -3.04 0.83
CA CYS A 257 1.73 -3.45 -0.28
C CYS A 257 1.69 -2.52 -1.51
N ASP A 258 1.13 -1.31 -1.37
CA ASP A 258 1.14 -0.16 -2.30
C ASP A 258 0.53 -0.37 -3.72
N ALA A 259 0.48 -1.59 -4.22
CA ALA A 259 -0.07 -1.94 -5.53
C ALA A 259 -1.52 -2.43 -5.37
N GLN A 260 -2.47 -1.48 -5.35
CA GLN A 260 -3.89 -1.81 -5.50
C GLN A 260 -4.14 -2.25 -6.95
N LEU A 261 -3.87 -3.53 -7.21
CA LEU A 261 -4.17 -4.18 -8.47
C LEU A 261 -5.52 -4.87 -8.35
N VAL A 262 -6.47 -4.44 -9.17
CA VAL A 262 -7.74 -5.13 -9.33
C VAL A 262 -7.61 -6.07 -10.52
N VAL A 263 -7.65 -7.37 -10.28
CA VAL A 263 -7.53 -8.38 -11.34
C VAL A 263 -8.88 -8.64 -12.02
N SER A 264 -8.85 -9.10 -13.26
CA SER A 264 -10.03 -9.50 -14.04
C SER A 264 -9.94 -10.98 -14.38
N GLY A 265 -10.99 -11.73 -14.01
CA GLY A 265 -11.02 -13.19 -14.12
C GLY A 265 -10.05 -13.88 -13.16
N GLY A 266 -9.79 -15.16 -13.42
CA GLY A 266 -8.86 -15.99 -12.64
C GLY A 266 -9.44 -16.54 -11.35
N ASP A 267 -8.55 -17.14 -10.58
CA ASP A 267 -8.84 -17.77 -9.30
C ASP A 267 -8.24 -16.94 -8.17
N GLN A 268 -8.94 -16.94 -7.03
CA GLN A 268 -8.47 -16.29 -5.82
C GLN A 268 -8.56 -17.28 -4.67
N GLU A 269 -7.42 -17.60 -4.07
CA GLU A 269 -7.32 -18.44 -2.88
C GLU A 269 -7.07 -17.56 -1.66
N LEU A 270 -7.95 -17.67 -0.66
CA LEU A 270 -7.85 -16.98 0.62
C LEU A 270 -7.64 -18.01 1.71
N ILE A 271 -6.52 -17.91 2.44
CA ILE A 271 -6.21 -18.80 3.56
C ILE A 271 -6.01 -17.96 4.82
N PHE A 272 -6.78 -18.29 5.84
CA PHE A 272 -6.73 -17.68 7.15
C PHE A 272 -6.36 -18.75 8.17
N GLU A 273 -5.25 -18.59 8.87
CA GLU A 273 -4.83 -19.52 9.90
C GLU A 273 -4.70 -18.82 11.25
N LEU A 274 -5.18 -19.49 12.30
CA LEU A 274 -5.03 -19.10 13.69
C LEU A 274 -4.28 -20.21 14.42
N LYS A 275 -3.16 -19.85 15.05
CA LYS A 275 -2.38 -20.77 15.91
C LYS A 275 -1.95 -20.07 17.19
N ARG A 276 -1.70 -20.84 18.25
CA ARG A 276 -1.06 -20.31 19.46
C ARG A 276 0.39 -19.97 19.15
N ALA A 277 0.88 -18.86 19.69
CA ALA A 277 2.31 -18.57 19.63
C ALA A 277 3.08 -19.63 20.43
N GLU A 278 4.20 -20.12 19.89
CA GLU A 278 4.98 -21.19 20.53
C GLU A 278 5.65 -20.73 21.83
N ASP A 279 6.08 -19.46 21.88
CA ASP A 279 6.90 -18.91 22.97
C ASP A 279 6.12 -18.02 23.95
N GLU A 280 4.84 -17.73 23.68
CA GLU A 280 4.05 -16.76 24.43
C GLU A 280 2.64 -17.29 24.70
N ALA A 281 2.39 -17.72 25.95
CA ALA A 281 1.12 -18.33 26.34
C ALA A 281 -0.10 -17.40 26.16
N GLU A 282 0.11 -16.09 26.11
CA GLU A 282 -0.94 -15.07 26.03
C GLU A 282 -1.09 -14.48 24.61
N SER A 283 -0.49 -15.14 23.62
CA SER A 283 -0.40 -14.65 22.25
C SER A 283 -0.95 -15.65 21.23
N TRP A 284 -1.53 -15.09 20.19
CA TRP A 284 -2.07 -15.80 19.03
C TRP A 284 -1.42 -15.27 17.76
N ASP A 285 -0.96 -16.17 16.91
CA ASP A 285 -0.46 -15.84 15.57
C ASP A 285 -1.59 -16.05 14.55
N PHE A 286 -1.82 -15.02 13.75
CA PHE A 286 -2.76 -14.95 12.65
C PHE A 286 -1.97 -14.92 11.35
N ILE A 287 -2.19 -15.90 10.48
CA ILE A 287 -1.54 -15.98 9.18
C ILE A 287 -2.60 -15.69 8.13
N LEU A 288 -2.39 -14.62 7.39
CA LEU A 288 -3.30 -14.10 6.37
C LEU A 288 -2.63 -14.32 5.02
N THR A 289 -3.23 -15.13 4.15
CA THR A 289 -2.68 -15.39 2.81
C THR A 289 -3.72 -15.15 1.74
N CYS A 290 -3.33 -14.43 0.70
CA CYS A 290 -4.13 -14.17 -0.50
C CYS A 290 -3.27 -14.46 -1.72
N GLU A 291 -3.74 -15.37 -2.55
CA GLU A 291 -3.12 -15.71 -3.83
C GLU A 291 -4.13 -15.49 -4.96
N LYS A 292 -3.72 -14.75 -5.99
CA LYS A 292 -4.49 -14.51 -7.21
C LYS A 292 -3.70 -15.09 -8.38
N THR A 293 -4.32 -15.99 -9.14
CA THR A 293 -3.71 -16.70 -10.28
C THR A 293 -4.71 -16.77 -11.44
N ASN A 294 -4.25 -17.21 -12.62
CA ASN A 294 -5.11 -17.46 -13.78
C ASN A 294 -5.93 -16.24 -14.28
N PHE A 295 -5.59 -15.02 -13.86
CA PHE A 295 -6.26 -13.80 -14.32
C PHE A 295 -5.64 -13.33 -15.64
N ASN A 296 -6.46 -12.69 -16.49
CA ASN A 296 -6.07 -12.32 -17.86
C ASN A 296 -6.00 -10.79 -18.08
N GLY A 297 -6.28 -10.03 -17.03
CA GLY A 297 -6.07 -8.59 -17.02
C GLY A 297 -6.04 -8.05 -15.62
N PHE A 298 -5.51 -6.84 -15.50
CA PHE A 298 -5.51 -6.11 -14.24
C PHE A 298 -5.68 -4.62 -14.47
N MET A 299 -6.19 -3.94 -13.45
CA MET A 299 -6.37 -2.50 -13.39
C MET A 299 -5.44 -1.95 -12.32
N SER A 300 -4.73 -0.87 -12.66
CA SER A 300 -3.92 -0.10 -11.72
C SER A 300 -4.44 1.33 -11.66
N THR A 301 -4.49 1.89 -10.45
CA THR A 301 -4.82 3.29 -10.18
C THR A 301 -3.60 4.12 -9.81
N GLU A 302 -2.39 3.58 -10.04
CA GLU A 302 -1.16 4.33 -9.83
C GLU A 302 -1.13 5.60 -10.69
N GLY A 303 -0.52 6.66 -10.19
CA GLY A 303 -0.54 7.95 -10.90
C GLY A 303 -1.87 8.71 -10.90
N GLY A 304 -2.95 8.16 -10.30
CA GLY A 304 -4.28 8.79 -10.30
C GLY A 304 -5.03 8.64 -11.63
N GLU A 305 -4.45 7.92 -12.59
CA GLU A 305 -5.10 7.49 -13.82
C GLU A 305 -5.40 6.00 -13.72
N THR A 306 -6.65 5.62 -13.90
CA THR A 306 -7.02 4.21 -14.00
C THR A 306 -6.58 3.66 -15.36
N ARG A 307 -5.73 2.63 -15.35
CA ARG A 307 -5.26 1.95 -16.56
C ARG A 307 -5.54 0.47 -16.49
N PHE A 308 -5.94 -0.10 -17.62
CA PHE A 308 -6.21 -1.52 -17.79
C PHE A 308 -5.12 -2.15 -18.63
N PHE A 309 -4.65 -3.32 -18.22
CA PHE A 309 -3.60 -4.09 -18.87
C PHE A 309 -4.10 -5.51 -19.09
N HIS A 310 -3.80 -6.07 -20.25
CA HIS A 310 -3.90 -7.50 -20.48
C HIS A 310 -2.62 -8.19 -20.00
N CYS A 311 -2.75 -9.40 -19.48
CA CYS A 311 -1.63 -10.19 -18.96
C CYS A 311 -1.82 -11.67 -19.29
N SER A 312 -0.73 -12.44 -19.26
CA SER A 312 -0.78 -13.89 -19.33
C SER A 312 -1.48 -14.47 -18.10
N SER A 313 -2.19 -15.59 -18.27
CA SER A 313 -2.79 -16.37 -17.18
C SER A 313 -1.76 -16.94 -16.20
N ASN A 314 -0.47 -16.95 -16.59
CA ASN A 314 0.63 -17.32 -15.71
C ASN A 314 0.99 -16.21 -14.70
N SER A 315 0.36 -15.03 -14.80
CA SER A 315 0.55 -13.95 -13.83
C SER A 315 0.05 -14.36 -12.44
N ARG A 316 0.76 -13.93 -11.41
CA ARG A 316 0.51 -14.28 -10.01
C ARG A 316 0.67 -13.08 -9.10
N ILE A 317 -0.24 -12.93 -8.15
CA ILE A 317 -0.10 -12.01 -7.02
C ILE A 317 -0.20 -12.84 -5.75
N PHE A 318 0.84 -12.82 -4.94
CA PHE A 318 0.88 -13.48 -3.64
C PHE A 318 1.14 -12.45 -2.54
N ARG A 319 0.30 -12.49 -1.50
CA ARG A 319 0.40 -11.64 -0.31
C ARG A 319 0.24 -12.52 0.91
N SER A 320 1.14 -12.41 1.86
CA SER A 320 1.02 -13.11 3.14
C SER A 320 1.52 -12.24 4.28
N ALA A 321 0.84 -12.31 5.42
CA ALA A 321 1.29 -11.66 6.65
C ALA A 321 1.13 -12.59 7.84
N VAL A 322 2.09 -12.55 8.76
CA VAL A 322 2.00 -13.18 10.07
C VAL A 322 1.87 -12.06 11.10
N VAL A 323 0.76 -12.07 11.82
CA VAL A 323 0.40 -11.04 12.79
C VAL A 323 0.23 -11.71 14.14
N ARG A 324 0.93 -11.22 15.15
CA ARG A 324 0.73 -11.64 16.54
C ARG A 324 -0.22 -10.69 17.24
N MET A 325 -1.19 -11.24 17.95
CA MET A 325 -2.00 -10.51 18.91
C MET A 325 -1.71 -11.02 20.31
N THR A 326 -1.39 -10.12 21.22
CA THR A 326 -1.05 -10.42 22.60
C THR A 326 -2.04 -9.77 23.53
N VAL A 327 -2.56 -10.54 24.50
CA VAL A 327 -3.39 -9.99 25.57
C VAL A 327 -2.48 -9.46 26.66
N GLU A 328 -2.55 -8.17 26.95
CA GLU A 328 -1.72 -7.51 27.98
C GLU A 328 -2.47 -7.37 29.30
N GLU A 329 -1.74 -7.24 30.41
CA GLU A 329 -2.32 -6.87 31.71
C GLU A 329 -2.77 -5.39 31.79
N LYS A 330 -2.30 -4.56 30.85
CA LYS A 330 -2.51 -3.11 30.83
C LYS A 330 -3.66 -2.75 29.89
N TYR A 331 -4.26 -1.58 30.11
CA TYR A 331 -5.23 -1.03 29.17
C TYR A 331 -4.53 -0.19 28.08
N PRO A 332 -4.84 -0.36 26.77
CA PRO A 332 -5.80 -1.32 26.23
C PRO A 332 -5.28 -2.78 26.32
N PRO A 333 -6.17 -3.75 26.58
CA PRO A 333 -5.82 -5.15 26.88
C PRO A 333 -5.21 -5.92 25.70
N LEU A 334 -5.06 -5.30 24.52
CA LEU A 334 -4.56 -5.96 23.33
C LEU A 334 -3.43 -5.14 22.71
N SER A 335 -2.33 -5.81 22.42
CA SER A 335 -1.32 -5.33 21.48
C SER A 335 -1.28 -6.22 20.24
N ILE A 336 -0.78 -5.64 19.16
CA ILE A 336 -0.68 -6.27 17.85
C ILE A 336 0.69 -5.99 17.25
N GLU A 337 1.29 -7.02 16.66
CA GLU A 337 2.62 -6.96 16.08
C GLU A 337 2.64 -7.69 14.74
N VAL A 338 3.18 -7.06 13.70
CA VAL A 338 3.48 -7.75 12.43
C VAL A 338 4.84 -8.44 12.56
N LEU A 339 4.82 -9.78 12.53
CA LEU A 339 6.02 -10.61 12.58
C LEU A 339 6.64 -10.81 11.20
N GLU A 340 5.82 -10.88 10.16
CA GLU A 340 6.26 -11.15 8.80
C GLU A 340 5.29 -10.55 7.78
N LEU A 341 5.83 -10.01 6.69
CA LEU A 341 5.06 -9.55 5.54
C LEU A 341 5.76 -9.97 4.25
N ARG A 342 5.10 -10.81 3.45
CA ARG A 342 5.52 -11.23 2.12
C ARG A 342 4.61 -10.67 1.05
N SER A 343 5.24 -10.19 -0.02
CA SER A 343 4.55 -9.55 -1.13
C SER A 343 5.30 -9.86 -2.43
N GLU A 344 4.77 -10.78 -3.21
CA GLU A 344 5.31 -11.21 -4.49
C GLU A 344 4.32 -10.86 -5.60
N THR A 345 4.80 -10.21 -6.65
CA THR A 345 3.97 -9.84 -7.81
C THR A 345 4.73 -10.17 -9.07
N GLU A 346 4.19 -11.13 -9.82
CA GLU A 346 4.69 -11.56 -11.10
C GLU A 346 3.62 -11.26 -12.14
N LEU A 347 3.79 -10.15 -12.86
CA LEU A 347 2.91 -9.75 -13.94
C LEU A 347 3.60 -10.03 -15.27
N LEU A 348 3.00 -10.89 -16.07
CA LEU A 348 3.53 -11.33 -17.35
C LEU A 348 2.65 -10.79 -18.48
N ASP A 349 3.26 -10.34 -19.58
CA ASP A 349 2.52 -9.94 -20.78
C ASP A 349 1.98 -11.17 -21.52
N GLU A 350 1.29 -10.96 -22.65
CA GLU A 350 0.73 -12.05 -23.47
C GLU A 350 1.79 -13.01 -24.06
N MET A 351 3.08 -12.64 -23.98
CA MET A 351 4.22 -13.43 -24.46
C MET A 351 5.02 -14.05 -23.29
N ASP A 352 4.43 -14.11 -22.09
CA ASP A 352 5.05 -14.57 -20.85
C ASP A 352 6.34 -13.81 -20.48
N GLN A 353 6.48 -12.55 -20.91
CA GLN A 353 7.59 -11.70 -20.50
C GLN A 353 7.19 -10.83 -19.31
N PRO A 354 8.09 -10.59 -18.33
CA PRO A 354 7.80 -9.68 -17.22
C PRO A 354 7.39 -8.30 -17.71
N ILE A 355 6.21 -7.84 -17.30
CA ILE A 355 5.75 -6.48 -17.53
C ILE A 355 6.65 -5.58 -16.68
N SER A 356 7.54 -4.82 -17.31
CA SER A 356 8.37 -3.84 -16.64
C SER A 356 7.49 -2.70 -16.11
N TRP A 357 6.93 -2.89 -14.93
CA TRP A 357 6.17 -1.90 -14.21
C TRP A 357 7.14 -0.99 -13.46
N HIS A 358 7.66 0.01 -14.14
CA HIS A 358 8.38 1.06 -13.43
C HIS A 358 7.35 1.93 -12.71
N ARG A 359 7.30 1.78 -11.39
CA ARG A 359 6.60 2.72 -10.51
C ARG A 359 7.11 4.11 -10.90
N VAL A 360 6.20 4.99 -11.31
CA VAL A 360 6.56 6.38 -11.56
C VAL A 360 6.80 7.02 -10.20
N GLU A 361 8.00 6.83 -9.65
CA GLU A 361 8.37 7.27 -8.30
C GLU A 361 8.23 8.79 -8.15
N ASP A 362 8.42 9.53 -9.24
CA ASP A 362 8.28 10.97 -9.24
C ASP A 362 7.15 11.46 -10.14
N ARG A 363 5.93 11.47 -9.57
CA ARG A 363 4.78 12.18 -10.15
C ARG A 363 5.14 13.63 -10.48
N ARG A 364 6.06 14.28 -9.76
CA ARG A 364 6.48 15.65 -10.10
C ARG A 364 7.22 15.66 -11.41
N LEU A 365 8.07 14.67 -11.68
CA LEU A 365 8.77 14.56 -12.95
C LEU A 365 7.79 14.35 -14.11
N VAL A 366 6.74 13.54 -13.94
CA VAL A 366 5.68 13.40 -14.94
C VAL A 366 4.83 14.66 -15.08
N THR A 367 4.43 15.32 -13.99
CA THR A 367 3.69 16.58 -14.04
C THR A 367 4.51 17.69 -14.69
N VAL A 368 5.79 17.80 -14.33
CA VAL A 368 6.75 18.74 -14.94
C VAL A 368 6.91 18.44 -16.41
N VAL A 369 7.08 17.17 -16.81
CA VAL A 369 7.15 16.80 -18.23
C VAL A 369 5.84 17.11 -18.93
N LYS A 370 4.68 16.84 -18.33
CA LYS A 370 3.36 17.20 -18.87
C LYS A 370 3.18 18.72 -19.00
N GLU A 371 3.63 19.52 -18.03
CA GLU A 371 3.58 21.00 -18.08
C GLU A 371 4.55 21.57 -19.11
N ILE A 372 5.77 21.02 -19.19
CA ILE A 372 6.78 21.35 -20.21
C ILE A 372 6.22 21.02 -21.61
N LEU A 373 5.58 19.86 -21.80
CA LEU A 373 5.00 19.45 -23.07
C LEU A 373 3.66 20.14 -23.38
N GLY A 374 2.90 20.54 -22.36
CA GLY A 374 1.66 21.30 -22.50
C GLY A 374 1.89 22.78 -22.82
N SER A 375 3.08 23.30 -22.52
CA SER A 375 3.50 24.63 -22.94
C SER A 375 3.88 24.63 -24.43
N MET A 376 2.98 25.16 -25.27
CA MET A 376 3.22 25.29 -26.72
C MET A 376 4.54 26.01 -27.04
N ASP A 377 4.98 26.94 -26.20
CA ASP A 377 6.23 27.68 -26.40
C ASP A 377 7.45 26.79 -26.16
N VAL A 378 7.40 25.87 -25.21
CA VAL A 378 8.47 24.91 -24.98
C VAL A 378 8.50 23.85 -26.08
N VAL A 379 7.34 23.36 -26.53
CA VAL A 379 7.26 22.44 -27.68
C VAL A 379 7.77 23.09 -28.96
N ARG A 380 7.38 24.34 -29.25
CA ARG A 380 7.90 25.10 -30.41
C ARG A 380 9.40 25.34 -30.29
N THR A 381 9.88 25.68 -29.09
CA THR A 381 11.32 25.88 -28.84
C THR A 381 12.07 24.57 -29.07
N LEU A 382 11.62 23.45 -28.49
CA LEU A 382 12.23 22.13 -28.69
C LEU A 382 12.19 21.70 -30.16
N ALA A 383 11.07 21.91 -30.86
CA ALA A 383 10.94 21.61 -32.29
C ALA A 383 11.82 22.49 -33.18
N SER A 384 12.17 23.70 -32.73
CA SER A 384 13.09 24.59 -33.43
C SER A 384 14.57 24.27 -33.18
N LEU A 385 14.88 23.40 -32.21
CA LEU A 385 16.25 22.98 -31.97
C LEU A 385 16.70 21.98 -33.04
N PRO A 386 17.92 22.11 -33.58
CA PRO A 386 18.46 21.12 -34.49
C PRO A 386 18.43 19.72 -33.84
N VAL A 387 17.99 18.70 -34.58
CA VAL A 387 17.86 17.31 -34.09
C VAL A 387 19.13 16.84 -33.37
N ARG A 388 20.31 17.21 -33.88
CA ARG A 388 21.62 16.89 -33.26
C ARG A 388 21.79 17.48 -31.86
N LEU A 389 21.17 18.62 -31.57
CA LEU A 389 21.26 19.32 -30.29
C LEU A 389 20.32 18.68 -29.27
N LEU A 390 19.09 18.31 -29.68
CA LEU A 390 18.20 17.48 -28.88
C LEU A 390 18.83 16.12 -28.57
N GLN A 391 19.42 15.49 -29.57
CA GLN A 391 20.10 14.20 -29.42
C GLN A 391 21.28 14.31 -28.45
N ARG A 392 22.09 15.37 -28.52
CA ARG A 392 23.16 15.65 -27.54
C ARG A 392 22.63 15.93 -26.14
N CYS A 393 21.55 16.71 -26.01
CA CYS A 393 20.92 16.99 -24.71
C CYS A 393 20.34 15.72 -24.09
N TRP A 394 19.69 14.87 -24.90
CA TRP A 394 19.16 13.57 -24.48
C TRP A 394 20.29 12.62 -24.08
N THR A 395 21.32 12.46 -24.92
CA THR A 395 22.48 11.61 -24.58
C THR A 395 23.18 12.11 -23.32
N LYS A 396 23.29 13.43 -23.11
CA LYS A 396 23.89 13.99 -21.89
C LYS A 396 23.00 13.79 -20.66
N ALA A 397 21.69 13.94 -20.79
CA ALA A 397 20.75 13.63 -19.72
C ALA A 397 20.79 12.14 -19.36
N GLN A 398 20.81 11.26 -20.37
CA GLN A 398 20.92 9.82 -20.21
C GLN A 398 22.27 9.42 -19.60
N GLN A 399 23.37 10.05 -20.00
CA GLN A 399 24.68 9.86 -19.38
C GLN A 399 24.68 10.33 -17.92
N THR A 400 24.06 11.47 -17.62
CA THR A 400 23.98 12.00 -16.24
C THR A 400 23.10 11.11 -15.35
N PHE A 401 22.03 10.54 -15.92
CA PHE A 401 21.17 9.57 -15.24
C PHE A 401 21.88 8.22 -15.04
N GLN A 402 22.68 7.76 -16.01
CA GLN A 402 23.46 6.52 -15.90
C GLN A 402 24.74 6.67 -15.07
N SER A 403 25.29 7.88 -14.96
CA SER A 403 26.47 8.21 -14.14
C SER A 403 26.11 8.72 -12.75
N ALA A 404 24.82 8.90 -12.45
CA ALA A 404 24.38 9.06 -11.07
C ALA A 404 24.75 7.77 -10.34
N PRO A 405 25.48 7.86 -9.21
CA PRO A 405 25.96 6.66 -8.51
C PRO A 405 24.75 5.79 -8.17
N ARG A 406 24.78 4.54 -8.64
CA ARG A 406 23.85 3.52 -8.13
C ARG A 406 24.15 3.38 -6.64
N GLU A 407 23.16 3.59 -5.79
CA GLU A 407 23.28 3.35 -4.35
C GLU A 407 23.76 1.90 -4.16
N GLY A 408 25.02 1.73 -3.75
CA GLY A 408 25.65 0.41 -3.52
C GLY A 408 27.13 0.28 -3.90
N GLU A 409 27.68 1.12 -4.78
CA GLU A 409 29.12 1.05 -5.13
C GLU A 409 29.95 2.05 -4.32
N LEU A 410 30.43 1.61 -3.14
CA LEU A 410 31.49 2.31 -2.42
C LEU A 410 32.83 2.11 -3.15
N PRO A 411 33.64 3.16 -3.37
CA PRO A 411 35.01 2.98 -3.83
C PRO A 411 35.82 2.28 -2.72
N LEU A 412 36.46 1.16 -3.09
CA LEU A 412 37.51 0.52 -2.31
C LEU A 412 38.60 1.55 -1.99
N TYR A 413 38.64 2.02 -0.75
CA TYR A 413 39.78 2.74 -0.24
C TYR A 413 40.90 1.75 0.09
N ASP A 414 42.04 2.03 -0.55
CA ASP A 414 43.32 1.38 -0.39
C ASP A 414 43.76 1.42 1.08
N ARG A 415 44.10 0.25 1.64
CA ARG A 415 44.51 0.08 3.04
C ARG A 415 45.91 0.64 3.25
N GLY A 416 46.00 1.91 3.63
CA GLY A 416 47.16 2.46 4.33
C GLY A 416 47.28 1.81 5.71
N GLY A 417 48.41 1.15 5.95
CA GLY A 417 48.70 0.39 7.16
C GLY A 417 48.69 1.22 8.44
N ILE A 418 48.25 0.58 9.52
CA ILE A 418 48.57 0.98 10.89
C ILE A 418 49.16 -0.25 11.57
N GLU A 419 50.41 -0.11 11.98
CA GLU A 419 51.19 -1.06 12.76
C GLU A 419 50.54 -1.24 14.14
N LEU A 420 50.35 -2.50 14.54
CA LEU A 420 49.98 -2.86 15.91
C LEU A 420 51.24 -2.79 16.77
N HIS A 421 51.34 -1.74 17.61
CA HIS A 421 52.20 -1.80 18.79
C HIS A 421 51.53 -2.68 19.85
N SER A 422 52.11 -3.87 20.03
CA SER A 422 51.99 -4.69 21.23
C SER A 422 52.53 -3.93 22.44
N HIS A 423 51.78 -3.83 23.54
CA HIS A 423 52.34 -3.84 24.89
C HIS A 423 51.26 -4.23 25.93
N THR A 424 51.57 -5.35 26.60
CA THR A 424 51.27 -5.75 28.00
C THR A 424 49.87 -5.62 28.55
#